data_AF-A0A1U7GLY0-F1
#
_entry.id   AF-A0A1U7GLY0-F1
#
_cell.length_a   1.000
_cell.length_b   1.000
_cell.length_c   1.000
_cell.angle_alpha   90.00
_cell.angle_beta   90.00
_cell.angle_gamma   90.00
#
_symmetry.space_group_name_H-M   'P 1'
#
loop_
_entity.id
_entity.type
_entity.pdbx_description
1 polymer ?
#
loop_
_entity_poly.entity_id
_entity_poly.type
_entity_poly.pdbx_seq_one_letter_code
_entity_poly.pdbx_strand_id
1 'polypeptide(L)'
;MELTPAQRKFLTAYRDARLKPKSLAGQLKPALPRLLLLLALATILCYTATPMVACFFVGFIVGGVVRHVAIVVQARRHLPAVLDIIDWPRVDRMLDGTEKANDSDVS
;
A
#
# COMPACT_ATOMS: atom_id res chain seq x y z
N MET A 1 -7.22 -0.83 -27.88
CA MET A 1 -6.33 -0.05 -26.99
C MET A 1 -5.58 -1.05 -26.14
N GLU A 2 -4.29 -1.21 -26.39
CA GLU A 2 -3.45 -2.09 -25.59
C GLU A 2 -3.11 -1.40 -24.26
N LEU A 3 -3.25 -2.14 -23.16
CA LEU A 3 -2.90 -1.66 -21.83
C LEU A 3 -1.39 -1.64 -21.66
N THR A 4 -0.86 -0.53 -21.16
CA THR A 4 0.56 -0.48 -20.77
C THR A 4 0.83 -1.45 -19.61
N PRO A 5 2.04 -2.02 -19.49
CA PRO A 5 2.38 -2.96 -18.41
C PRO A 5 2.19 -2.37 -17.01
N ALA A 6 2.41 -1.05 -16.84
CA ALA A 6 2.16 -0.34 -15.60
C ALA A 6 0.65 -0.26 -15.25
N GLN A 7 -0.20 0.05 -16.22
CA GLN A 7 -1.65 0.08 -16.04
C GLN A 7 -2.21 -1.31 -15.73
N ARG A 8 -1.69 -2.35 -16.39
CA ARG A 8 -2.06 -3.74 -16.10
C ARG A 8 -1.78 -4.09 -14.64
N LYS A 9 -0.54 -3.87 -14.18
CA LYS A 9 -0.14 -4.13 -12.79
C LYS A 9 -1.03 -3.40 -11.79
N PHE A 10 -1.44 -2.17 -12.11
CA PHE A 10 -2.34 -1.38 -11.28
C PHE A 10 -3.76 -1.99 -11.24
N LEU A 11 -4.35 -2.30 -12.41
CA LEU A 11 -5.69 -2.89 -12.49
C LEU A 11 -5.78 -4.27 -11.82
N THR A 12 -4.76 -5.12 -12.00
CA THR A 12 -4.67 -6.41 -11.31
C THR A 12 -4.60 -6.24 -9.80
N ALA A 13 -3.82 -5.27 -9.31
CA ALA A 13 -3.73 -4.98 -7.87
C ALA A 13 -5.07 -4.50 -7.29
N TYR A 14 -5.85 -3.72 -8.05
CA TYR A 14 -7.18 -3.28 -7.63
C TYR A 14 -8.23 -4.41 -7.69
N ARG A 15 -8.16 -5.28 -8.71
CA ARG A 15 -8.98 -6.51 -8.79
C ARG A 15 -8.72 -7.43 -7.60
N ASP A 16 -7.46 -7.65 -7.24
CA ASP A 16 -7.07 -8.43 -6.06
C ASP A 16 -7.55 -7.78 -4.75
N ALA A 17 -7.47 -6.45 -4.64
CA ALA A 17 -7.94 -5.72 -3.47
C ALA A 17 -9.47 -5.81 -3.28
N ARG A 18 -10.23 -5.92 -4.38
CA ARG A 18 -11.69 -6.18 -4.38
C ARG A 18 -12.01 -7.60 -3.93
N LEU A 19 -11.31 -8.60 -4.43
CA LEU A 19 -11.57 -10.01 -4.15
C LEU A 19 -11.10 -10.45 -2.76
N LYS A 20 -10.00 -9.88 -2.27
CA LYS A 20 -9.42 -10.19 -0.95
C LYS A 20 -9.12 -8.90 -0.20
N PRO A 21 -10.10 -8.34 0.54
CA PRO A 21 -9.86 -7.17 1.37
C PRO A 21 -8.82 -7.51 2.45
N LYS A 22 -7.55 -7.15 2.21
CA LYS A 22 -6.46 -7.37 3.16
C LYS A 22 -6.78 -6.68 4.48
N SER A 23 -6.70 -7.41 5.60
CA SER A 23 -6.88 -6.84 6.93
C SER A 23 -5.87 -5.71 7.19
N LEU A 24 -6.19 -4.77 8.09
CA LEU A 24 -5.30 -3.68 8.50
C LEU A 24 -3.92 -4.21 8.89
N ALA A 25 -3.88 -5.28 9.69
CA ALA A 25 -2.63 -5.95 10.07
C ALA A 25 -1.84 -6.46 8.86
N GLY A 26 -2.52 -6.97 7.83
CA GLY A 26 -1.88 -7.42 6.58
C GLY A 26 -1.31 -6.28 5.73
N GLN A 27 -1.90 -5.09 5.77
CA GLN A 27 -1.40 -3.90 5.07
C GLN A 27 -0.26 -3.19 5.83
N LEU A 28 -0.24 -3.31 7.16
CA LEU A 28 0.82 -2.75 8.02
C LEU A 28 2.06 -3.65 8.14
N LYS A 29 1.97 -4.95 7.85
CA LYS A 29 3.13 -5.88 7.81
C LYS A 29 4.36 -5.36 7.03
N PRO A 30 4.23 -4.82 5.80
CA PRO A 30 5.40 -4.27 5.10
C PRO A 30 5.98 -3.01 5.75
N ALA A 31 5.21 -2.30 6.58
CA ALA A 31 5.69 -1.14 7.34
C ALA A 31 6.39 -1.52 8.66
N LEU A 32 6.21 -2.76 9.14
CA LEU A 32 6.79 -3.27 10.38
C LEU A 32 8.33 -3.14 10.47
N PRO A 33 9.12 -3.54 9.45
CA PRO A 33 10.58 -3.38 9.52
C PRO A 33 11.01 -1.91 9.60
N ARG A 34 10.28 -1.01 8.93
CA ARG A 34 10.54 0.44 9.01
C ARG A 34 10.20 1.00 10.39
N LEU A 35 9.11 0.53 10.99
CA LEU A 35 8.71 0.85 12.37
C LEU A 35 9.77 0.38 13.39
N LEU A 36 10.27 -0.84 13.24
CA LEU A 36 11.33 -1.39 14.10
C LEU A 36 12.65 -0.61 13.96
N LEU A 37 13.02 -0.22 12.74
CA LEU A 37 14.19 0.62 12.50
C LEU A 37 14.06 1.98 13.20
N LEU A 38 12.90 2.64 13.06
CA LEU A 38 12.63 3.92 13.71
C LEU A 38 12.65 3.79 15.23
N LEU A 39 12.11 2.70 15.78
CA LEU A 39 12.15 2.42 17.21
C LEU A 39 13.60 2.28 17.68
N ALA A 40 14.41 1.46 17.00
CA ALA A 40 15.83 1.28 17.35
C ALA A 40 16.61 2.61 17.31
N LEU A 41 16.37 3.43 16.29
CA LEU A 41 16.97 4.76 16.17
C LEU A 41 16.56 5.68 17.34
N ALA A 42 15.27 5.66 17.71
CA ALA A 42 14.76 6.43 18.85
C ALA A 42 15.42 6.01 20.16
N THR A 43 15.57 4.70 20.38
CA THR A 43 16.22 4.17 21.58
C THR A 43 17.67 4.63 21.67
N ILE A 44 18.43 4.53 20.56
CA ILE A 44 19.83 4.99 20.51
C ILE A 44 19.92 6.50 20.77
N LEU A 45 19.04 7.31 20.18
CA LEU A 45 19.01 8.75 20.43
C LEU A 45 18.66 9.07 21.89
N CYS A 46 17.79 8.30 22.52
CA CYS A 46 17.42 8.51 23.93
C CYS A 46 18.62 8.27 24.87
N TYR A 47 19.50 7.33 24.53
CA TYR A 47 20.73 7.06 25.29
C TYR A 47 21.87 8.03 25.02
N THR A 48 21.96 8.59 23.81
CA THR A 48 23.13 9.37 23.37
C THR A 48 22.89 10.88 23.32
N ALA A 49 21.63 11.34 23.22
CA ALA A 49 21.31 12.75 23.05
C ALA A 49 20.76 13.39 24.33
N THR A 50 20.84 14.72 24.39
CA THR A 50 20.14 15.52 25.41
C THR A 50 18.62 15.25 25.40
N PRO A 51 17.96 15.25 26.56
CA PRO A 51 16.56 14.84 26.70
C PRO A 51 15.59 15.64 25.82
N MET A 52 15.88 16.91 25.58
CA MET A 52 15.08 17.76 24.67
C MET A 52 15.09 17.24 23.22
N VAL A 53 16.25 16.76 22.74
CA VAL A 53 16.41 16.20 21.39
C VAL A 53 15.72 14.84 21.30
N ALA A 54 15.87 14.00 22.32
CA ALA A 54 15.19 12.70 22.39
C ALA A 54 13.66 12.86 22.34
N CYS A 55 13.09 13.78 23.12
CA CYS A 55 11.65 14.07 23.09
C CYS A 55 11.18 14.54 21.71
N PHE A 56 11.93 15.41 21.03
CA PHE A 56 11.58 15.89 19.70
C PHE A 56 11.52 14.75 18.67
N PHE A 57 12.52 13.87 18.66
CA PHE A 57 12.57 12.73 17.74
C PHE A 57 11.48 11.69 18.04
N VAL A 58 11.19 11.42 19.31
CA VAL A 58 10.07 10.55 19.69
C VAL A 58 8.76 11.15 19.19
N GLY A 59 8.52 12.44 19.38
CA GLY A 59 7.35 13.14 18.86
C GLY A 59 7.24 13.06 17.32
N PHE A 60 8.36 13.24 16.62
CA PHE A 60 8.42 13.11 15.16
C PHE A 60 8.06 11.69 14.69
N ILE A 61 8.59 10.66 15.35
CA ILE A 61 8.30 9.26 15.03
C ILE A 61 6.83 8.94 15.28
N VAL A 62 6.29 9.32 16.44
CA VAL A 62 4.88 9.12 16.78
C VAL A 62 3.99 9.84 15.77
N GLY A 63 4.27 11.10 15.45
CA GLY A 63 3.53 11.85 14.43
C GLY A 63 3.59 11.20 13.04
N GLY A 64 4.75 10.69 12.64
CA GLY A 64 4.94 9.95 11.39
C GLY A 64 4.11 8.66 11.34
N VAL A 65 4.10 7.89 12.43
CA VAL A 65 3.31 6.66 12.54
C VAL A 65 1.81 6.97 12.48
N VAL A 66 1.34 7.96 13.26
CA VAL A 66 -0.07 8.39 13.24
C VAL A 66 -0.50 8.83 11.84
N ARG A 67 0.34 9.62 11.15
CA ARG A 67 0.09 10.03 9.76
C ARG A 67 -0.01 8.83 8.82
N HIS A 68 0.89 7.84 8.95
CA HIS A 68 0.84 6.65 8.12
C HIS A 68 -0.42 5.82 8.36
N VAL A 69 -0.81 5.63 9.62
CA VAL A 69 -2.05 4.94 9.98
C VAL A 69 -3.26 5.69 9.42
N ALA A 70 -3.30 7.02 9.55
CA ALA A 70 -4.38 7.85 9.02
C ALA A 70 -4.52 7.69 7.50
N ILE A 71 -3.41 7.72 6.75
CA ILE A 71 -3.41 7.51 5.29
C ILE A 71 -3.96 6.11 4.94
N VAL A 72 -3.55 5.07 5.65
CA VAL A 72 -4.02 3.70 5.40
C VAL A 72 -5.51 3.56 5.70
N VAL A 73 -5.99 4.14 6.81
CA VAL A 73 -7.42 4.14 7.17
C VAL A 73 -8.23 4.90 6.13
N GLN A 74 -7.77 6.07 5.72
CA GLN A 74 -8.42 6.89 4.71
C GLN A 74 -8.45 6.18 3.35
N ALA A 75 -7.34 5.57 2.94
CA ALA A 75 -7.28 4.75 1.73
C ALA A 75 -8.29 3.60 1.79
N ARG A 76 -8.40 2.87 2.91
CA ARG A 76 -9.41 1.80 3.06
C ARG A 76 -10.84 2.32 3.02
N ARG A 77 -11.10 3.57 3.43
CA ARG A 77 -12.43 4.17 3.41
C ARG A 77 -12.85 4.62 2.00
N HIS A 78 -11.91 5.14 1.21
CA HIS A 78 -12.20 5.60 -0.15
C HIS A 78 -12.05 4.52 -1.22
N LEU A 79 -11.21 3.51 -0.99
CA LEU A 79 -11.02 2.39 -1.92
C LEU A 79 -12.34 1.72 -2.34
N PRO A 80 -13.28 1.34 -1.44
CA PRO A 80 -14.53 0.72 -1.87
C PRO A 80 -15.36 1.65 -2.76
N ALA A 81 -15.42 2.95 -2.45
CA ALA A 81 -16.13 3.92 -3.29
C ALA A 81 -15.50 4.05 -4.68
N VAL A 82 -14.17 4.00 -4.78
CA VAL A 82 -13.47 4.00 -6.08
C VAL A 82 -13.74 2.69 -6.83
N LEU A 83 -13.73 1.54 -6.14
CA LEU A 83 -14.01 0.23 -6.73
C LEU A 83 -15.45 0.14 -7.26
N ASP A 84 -16.42 0.81 -6.65
CA ASP A 84 -17.82 0.84 -7.13
C ASP A 84 -18.01 1.64 -8.43
N ILE A 85 -17.17 2.65 -8.66
CA ILE A 85 -17.26 3.50 -9.87
C ILE A 85 -16.66 2.78 -11.10
N ILE A 86 -15.78 1.81 -10.88
CA ILE A 86 -15.06 1.12 -11.97
C ILE A 86 -15.97 0.09 -12.64
N ASP A 87 -16.09 0.17 -13.97
CA ASP A 87 -16.76 -0.83 -14.82
C ASP A 87 -15.91 -2.11 -14.92
N TRP A 88 -16.03 -2.98 -13.91
CA TRP A 88 -15.32 -4.26 -13.82
C TRP A 88 -15.53 -5.19 -15.02
N PRO A 89 -16.75 -5.37 -15.55
CA PRO A 89 -16.97 -6.16 -16.76
C PRO A 89 -16.13 -5.69 -17.96
N ARG A 90 -15.86 -4.40 -18.06
CA ARG A 90 -14.99 -3.86 -19.11
C ARG A 90 -13.51 -4.09 -18.80
N VAL A 91 -13.09 -3.92 -17.54
CA VAL A 91 -11.70 -4.16 -17.10
C VAL A 91 -11.32 -5.62 -17.23
N ASP A 92 -12.19 -6.55 -16.85
CA ASP A 92 -11.93 -8.00 -16.94
C ASP A 92 -11.79 -8.43 -18.41
N ARG A 93 -12.63 -7.93 -19.32
CA ARG A 93 -12.47 -8.17 -20.76
C ARG A 93 -11.12 -7.67 -21.32
N MET A 94 -10.62 -6.54 -20.81
CA MET A 94 -9.31 -6.02 -21.23
C MET A 94 -8.16 -6.85 -20.65
N LEU A 95 -8.29 -7.35 -19.42
CA LEU A 95 -7.28 -8.21 -18.81
C LEU A 95 -7.25 -9.59 -19.51
N ASP A 96 -8.40 -10.25 -19.63
CA ASP A 96 -8.54 -11.60 -20.18
C ASP A 96 -8.26 -11.65 -21.70
N GLY A 97 -8.66 -10.60 -22.43
CA GLY A 97 -8.38 -10.47 -23.87
C GLY A 97 -6.90 -10.34 -24.20
N THR A 98 -6.10 -9.85 -23.25
CA THR A 98 -4.65 -9.72 -23.43
C THR A 98 -3.89 -10.95 -22.92
N GLU A 99 -4.45 -11.70 -21.97
CA GLU A 99 -3.89 -12.98 -21.50
C GLU A 99 -3.96 -14.04 -22.61
N LYS A 100 -5.09 -14.12 -23.33
CA LYS A 100 -5.23 -15.00 -24.50
C LYS A 100 -4.28 -14.67 -25.66
N ALA A 101 -3.98 -13.39 -25.87
CA ALA A 101 -3.05 -12.97 -26.92
C ALA A 101 -1.59 -13.35 -26.59
N ASN A 102 -1.22 -13.35 -25.30
CA ASN A 102 0.13 -13.66 -24.85
C ASN A 102 0.42 -15.18 -24.84
N ASP A 103 -0.59 -16.04 -24.67
CA ASP A 103 -0.45 -17.50 -24.80
C ASP A 103 -0.32 -17.95 -26.27
N SER A 104 -0.91 -17.21 -27.21
CA SER A 104 -0.82 -17.52 -28.64
C SER A 104 0.50 -17.14 -29.30
N ASP A 105 1.28 -16.23 -28.71
CA ASP A 105 2.61 -15.84 -29.21
C ASP A 105 3.75 -16.72 -28.67
N VAL A 106 3.44 -17.65 -27.76
CA VAL A 106 4.40 -18.58 -27.14
C VAL A 106 4.23 -20.03 -27.65
N SER A 107 3.28 -20.27 -28.56
CA SER A 107 3.09 -21.55 -29.27
C SER A 107 3.60 -21.47 -30.70
#